data_AF-A0A1H6JRF9-F1
#
_entry.id   AF-A0A1H6JRF9-F1
#
_cell.length_a   1.000
_cell.length_b   1.000
_cell.length_c   1.000
_cell.angle_alpha   90.00
_cell.angle_beta   90.00
_cell.angle_gamma   90.00
#
_symmetry.space_group_name_H-M   'P 1'
#
loop_
_entity.id
_entity.type
_entity.pdbx_description
1 polymer ?
#
loop_
_entity_poly.entity_id
_entity_poly.type
_entity_poly.pdbx_seq_one_letter_code
_entity_poly.pdbx_strand_id
1 'polypeptide(L)'
;MLAAFLSTWSNARATFGQNAPQPGAQYDNSGTLLQLQSDLGSAAPGSRWTGTAASAYDTVNTEHRRVIGRIAELDQRLGAQVDRSAEVVTAGRDRLDAVRQWVLAAAASVPQNAAGERMLVPIVQKGVGDIIDVVTASNSELNAIGAQIGRLGEEYRTLSDQKFGREGGPQFIGPEDGDGKGEPDNEYEQALRDAGLLDGPPPTGYYREWLENAERQGVPPETIVDIARRHNITPDSFTVLDGMEKVTDPDGKSYFLMPPGTSGEDARKAALMTYILNCGTDYGENPQTDFPETPYSADEVQRIIDRQNANAWSYNRDVDFVHDNGGRLMTTPNGMLMGLGGNQYQDMFSEGGGSTWGDIFMVNIDDPSDPAQTLRDMVDDGVMWYPTEGGEGAPGNNRLDLDRILHHEEIHSQQWQQKGYLGFIDAYLTGKLVEIFTDHPMEKDAGLSDGGYQ
;
A
#
# COMPACT_ATOMS: atom_id res chain seq x y z
N MET A 1 -22.65 31.66 -12.61
CA MET A 1 -23.41 30.41 -12.38
C MET A 1 -23.15 29.36 -13.45
N LEU A 2 -23.41 29.62 -14.74
CA LEU A 2 -23.12 28.63 -15.79
C LEU A 2 -21.63 28.27 -15.90
N ALA A 3 -20.73 29.24 -15.76
CA ALA A 3 -19.28 29.00 -15.72
C ALA A 3 -18.86 28.10 -14.54
N ALA A 4 -19.46 28.31 -13.36
CA ALA A 4 -19.21 27.47 -12.19
C ALA A 4 -19.69 26.03 -12.42
N PHE A 5 -20.89 25.85 -12.99
CA PHE A 5 -21.37 24.52 -13.40
C PHE A 5 -20.41 23.83 -14.38
N LEU A 6 -19.93 24.54 -15.41
CA LEU A 6 -19.01 23.97 -16.40
C LEU A 6 -17.68 23.56 -15.78
N SER A 7 -17.19 24.31 -14.80
CA SER A 7 -16.02 23.94 -14.01
C SER A 7 -16.29 22.68 -13.17
N THR A 8 -17.41 22.63 -12.44
CA THR A 8 -17.82 21.43 -11.67
C THR A 8 -17.94 20.19 -12.56
N TRP A 9 -18.59 20.32 -13.71
CA TRP A 9 -18.70 19.24 -14.69
C TRP A 9 -17.33 18.80 -15.22
N SER A 10 -16.44 19.75 -15.53
CA SER A 10 -15.11 19.44 -16.05
C SER A 10 -14.30 18.65 -15.03
N ASN A 11 -14.36 19.05 -13.76
CA ASN A 11 -13.70 18.37 -12.66
C ASN A 11 -14.28 16.96 -12.46
N ALA A 12 -15.60 16.84 -12.40
CA ALA A 12 -16.26 15.54 -12.28
C ALA A 12 -15.95 14.61 -13.47
N ARG A 13 -15.80 15.15 -14.68
CA ARG A 13 -15.46 14.35 -15.85
C ARG A 13 -13.98 13.91 -15.85
N ALA A 14 -13.10 14.71 -15.29
CA ALA A 14 -11.68 14.39 -15.18
C ALA A 14 -11.43 13.18 -14.26
N THR A 15 -12.27 12.95 -13.23
CA THR A 15 -12.13 11.80 -12.32
C THR A 15 -12.33 10.44 -13.01
N PHE A 16 -13.04 10.43 -14.14
CA PHE A 16 -13.21 9.24 -14.96
C PHE A 16 -12.01 8.99 -15.88
N GLY A 17 -10.98 9.85 -15.88
CA GLY A 17 -9.83 9.79 -16.78
C GLY A 17 -10.14 10.27 -18.20
N GLN A 18 -9.09 10.42 -19.02
CA GLN A 18 -9.20 10.96 -20.39
C GLN A 18 -8.98 9.90 -21.48
N ASN A 19 -8.24 8.82 -21.18
CA ASN A 19 -7.93 7.77 -22.13
C ASN A 19 -9.04 6.72 -22.23
N ALA A 20 -9.04 5.94 -23.31
CA ALA A 20 -9.90 4.77 -23.41
C ALA A 20 -9.65 3.82 -22.23
N PRO A 21 -10.68 3.40 -21.48
CA PRO A 21 -10.50 2.42 -20.43
C PRO A 21 -9.93 1.12 -21.00
N GLN A 22 -9.02 0.50 -20.24
CA GLN A 22 -8.37 -0.73 -20.68
C GLN A 22 -9.34 -1.91 -20.57
N PRO A 23 -9.45 -2.76 -21.61
CA PRO A 23 -10.25 -3.97 -21.53
C PRO A 23 -9.58 -5.03 -20.67
N GLY A 24 -10.37 -5.96 -20.19
CA GLY A 24 -9.96 -7.05 -19.31
C GLY A 24 -9.23 -8.20 -19.99
N ALA A 25 -9.20 -8.24 -21.33
CA ALA A 25 -8.63 -9.34 -22.11
C ALA A 25 -7.17 -9.67 -21.74
N GLN A 26 -6.38 -8.69 -21.30
CA GLN A 26 -4.99 -8.91 -20.86
C GLN A 26 -4.87 -9.72 -19.55
N TYR A 27 -5.96 -9.81 -18.78
CA TYR A 27 -6.04 -10.56 -17.53
C TYR A 27 -6.73 -11.92 -17.69
N ASP A 28 -7.16 -12.27 -18.91
CA ASP A 28 -7.79 -13.55 -19.22
C ASP A 28 -6.82 -14.45 -20.02
N ASN A 29 -6.03 -15.25 -19.31
CA ASN A 29 -5.21 -16.30 -19.93
C ASN A 29 -5.88 -17.68 -19.93
N SER A 30 -7.21 -17.73 -19.71
CA SER A 30 -7.95 -18.98 -19.56
C SER A 30 -7.77 -19.93 -20.73
N GLY A 31 -7.68 -19.43 -21.97
CA GLY A 31 -7.44 -20.25 -23.16
C GLY A 31 -6.12 -21.02 -23.11
N THR A 32 -5.03 -20.36 -22.70
CA THR A 32 -3.70 -20.98 -22.53
C THR A 32 -3.72 -22.00 -21.40
N LEU A 33 -4.36 -21.66 -20.29
CA LEU A 33 -4.45 -22.53 -19.11
C LEU A 33 -5.30 -23.78 -19.37
N LEU A 34 -6.41 -23.66 -20.12
CA LEU A 34 -7.22 -24.80 -20.55
C LEU A 34 -6.45 -25.71 -21.53
N GLN A 35 -5.62 -25.14 -22.40
CA GLN A 35 -4.72 -25.93 -23.24
C GLN A 35 -3.71 -26.72 -22.39
N LEU A 36 -3.08 -26.07 -21.40
CA LEU A 36 -2.15 -26.72 -20.48
C LEU A 36 -2.83 -27.83 -19.67
N GLN A 37 -4.07 -27.61 -19.23
CA GLN A 37 -4.88 -28.63 -18.55
C GLN A 37 -5.12 -29.86 -19.46
N SER A 38 -5.41 -29.64 -20.74
CA SER A 38 -5.57 -30.70 -21.74
C SER A 38 -4.25 -31.45 -21.97
N ASP A 39 -3.14 -30.73 -22.12
CA ASP A 39 -1.82 -31.32 -22.35
C ASP A 39 -1.39 -32.20 -21.18
N LEU A 40 -1.60 -31.75 -19.94
CA LEU A 40 -1.40 -32.57 -18.75
C LEU A 40 -2.29 -33.81 -18.75
N GLY A 41 -3.52 -33.71 -19.25
CA GLY A 41 -4.44 -34.85 -19.38
C GLY A 41 -3.90 -35.92 -20.32
N SER A 42 -3.22 -35.50 -21.39
CA SER A 42 -2.56 -36.41 -22.33
C SER A 42 -1.32 -37.10 -21.74
N ALA A 43 -0.72 -36.51 -20.71
CA ALA A 43 0.45 -37.04 -20.01
C ALA A 43 0.12 -38.02 -18.89
N ALA A 44 -1.17 -38.26 -18.59
CA ALA A 44 -1.58 -39.23 -17.58
C ALA A 44 -1.07 -40.65 -17.90
N PRO A 45 -0.81 -41.51 -16.89
CA PRO A 45 -0.31 -42.85 -17.11
C PRO A 45 -1.29 -43.69 -17.94
N GLY A 46 -0.90 -44.00 -19.17
CA GLY A 46 -1.66 -44.92 -20.04
C GLY A 46 -1.50 -46.38 -19.62
N SER A 47 -2.15 -47.29 -20.35
CA SER A 47 -2.15 -48.74 -20.07
C SER A 47 -0.76 -49.41 -20.07
N ARG A 48 0.28 -48.72 -20.55
CA ARG A 48 1.67 -49.22 -20.62
C ARG A 48 2.51 -48.85 -19.39
N TRP A 49 2.12 -47.85 -18.61
CA TRP A 49 2.83 -47.45 -17.38
C TRP A 49 1.94 -47.73 -16.19
N THR A 50 2.29 -48.76 -15.42
CA THR A 50 1.49 -49.28 -14.30
C THR A 50 2.35 -49.48 -13.05
N GLY A 51 1.71 -49.70 -11.90
CA GLY A 51 2.39 -49.85 -10.60
C GLY A 51 2.32 -48.60 -9.72
N THR A 52 2.94 -48.67 -8.54
CA THR A 52 2.82 -47.63 -7.49
C THR A 52 3.31 -46.26 -7.93
N ALA A 53 4.40 -46.20 -8.71
CA ALA A 53 4.93 -44.94 -9.24
C ALA A 53 3.97 -44.29 -10.26
N ALA A 54 3.36 -45.09 -11.14
CA ALA A 54 2.35 -44.61 -12.07
C ALA A 54 1.11 -44.08 -11.33
N SER A 55 0.65 -44.79 -10.29
CA SER A 55 -0.52 -44.35 -9.49
C SER A 55 -0.24 -43.05 -8.71
N ALA A 56 0.97 -42.89 -8.17
CA ALA A 56 1.39 -41.66 -7.50
C ALA A 56 1.47 -40.48 -8.47
N TYR A 57 2.01 -40.70 -9.68
CA TYR A 57 2.02 -39.70 -10.73
C TYR A 57 0.61 -39.32 -11.21
N ASP A 58 -0.28 -40.29 -11.45
CA ASP A 58 -1.66 -40.03 -11.87
C ASP A 58 -2.44 -39.16 -10.88
N THR A 59 -2.22 -39.39 -9.58
CA THR A 59 -2.80 -38.59 -8.50
C THR A 59 -2.33 -37.14 -8.59
N VAL A 60 -1.02 -36.91 -8.71
CA VAL A 60 -0.44 -35.56 -8.81
C VAL A 60 -0.85 -34.88 -10.11
N ASN A 61 -0.84 -35.60 -11.23
CA ASN A 61 -1.28 -35.09 -12.54
C ASN A 61 -2.75 -34.64 -12.51
N THR A 62 -3.62 -35.43 -11.87
CA THR A 62 -5.04 -35.08 -11.71
C THR A 62 -5.23 -33.82 -10.87
N GLU A 63 -4.47 -33.67 -9.78
CA GLU A 63 -4.50 -32.44 -8.97
C GLU A 63 -3.98 -31.22 -9.73
N HIS A 64 -2.87 -31.34 -10.47
CA HIS A 64 -2.37 -30.24 -11.30
C HIS A 64 -3.40 -29.79 -12.35
N ARG A 65 -4.08 -30.74 -13.02
CA ARG A 65 -5.16 -30.42 -13.96
C ARG A 65 -6.33 -29.71 -13.31
N ARG A 66 -6.70 -30.12 -12.10
CA ARG A 66 -7.78 -29.47 -11.34
C ARG A 66 -7.43 -28.03 -11.00
N VAL A 67 -6.22 -27.78 -10.51
CA VAL A 67 -5.80 -26.43 -10.10
C VAL A 67 -5.65 -25.50 -11.32
N ILE A 68 -5.02 -25.96 -12.40
CA ILE A 68 -4.89 -25.14 -13.63
C ILE A 68 -6.25 -24.80 -14.22
N GLY A 69 -7.20 -25.74 -14.22
CA GLY A 69 -8.57 -25.46 -14.64
C GLY A 69 -9.27 -24.41 -13.76
N ARG A 70 -9.00 -24.41 -12.45
CA ARG A 70 -9.55 -23.39 -11.55
C ARG A 70 -8.90 -22.02 -11.74
N ILE A 71 -7.59 -21.95 -11.96
CA ILE A 71 -6.90 -20.71 -12.30
C ILE A 71 -7.49 -20.14 -13.60
N ALA A 72 -7.74 -20.98 -14.62
CA ALA A 72 -8.35 -20.54 -15.87
C ALA A 72 -9.74 -19.89 -15.67
N GLU A 73 -10.57 -20.47 -14.80
CA GLU A 73 -11.88 -19.90 -14.46
C GLU A 73 -11.75 -18.56 -13.73
N LEU A 74 -10.75 -18.42 -12.85
CA LEU A 74 -10.49 -17.19 -12.13
C LEU A 74 -9.99 -16.08 -13.06
N ASP A 75 -9.09 -16.39 -14.00
CA ASP A 75 -8.58 -15.45 -15.02
C ASP A 75 -9.72 -14.89 -15.87
N GLN A 76 -10.61 -15.78 -16.33
CA GLN A 76 -11.79 -15.36 -17.09
C GLN A 76 -12.70 -14.44 -16.29
N ARG A 77 -12.94 -14.76 -15.01
CA ARG A 77 -13.78 -13.93 -14.12
C ARG A 77 -13.12 -12.59 -13.82
N LEU A 78 -11.79 -12.55 -13.68
CA LEU A 78 -11.02 -11.32 -13.47
C LEU A 78 -11.10 -10.41 -14.68
N GLY A 79 -10.83 -10.93 -15.88
CA GLY A 79 -10.99 -10.19 -17.14
C GLY A 79 -12.38 -9.58 -17.27
N ALA A 80 -13.44 -10.37 -17.00
CA ALA A 80 -14.81 -9.88 -17.04
C ALA A 80 -15.12 -8.77 -16.01
N GLN A 81 -14.47 -8.76 -14.84
CA GLN A 81 -14.63 -7.65 -13.87
C GLN A 81 -13.92 -6.38 -14.36
N VAL A 82 -12.76 -6.51 -14.99
CA VAL A 82 -12.05 -5.36 -15.57
C VAL A 82 -12.83 -4.75 -16.73
N ASP A 83 -13.44 -5.57 -17.59
CA ASP A 83 -14.35 -5.09 -18.65
C ASP A 83 -15.53 -4.30 -18.06
N ARG A 84 -16.15 -4.80 -16.97
CA ARG A 84 -17.23 -4.07 -16.29
C ARG A 84 -16.75 -2.73 -15.73
N SER A 85 -15.56 -2.66 -15.15
CA SER A 85 -15.00 -1.37 -14.68
C SER A 85 -14.84 -0.38 -15.83
N ALA A 86 -14.34 -0.85 -16.98
CA ALA A 86 -14.20 -0.05 -18.19
C ALA A 86 -15.55 0.46 -18.72
N GLU A 87 -16.60 -0.37 -18.65
CA GLU A 87 -17.98 0.01 -19.01
C GLU A 87 -18.53 1.08 -18.07
N VAL A 88 -18.35 0.94 -16.75
CA VAL A 88 -18.83 1.92 -15.76
C VAL A 88 -18.16 3.28 -15.99
N VAL A 89 -16.86 3.28 -16.28
CA VAL A 89 -16.12 4.52 -16.57
C VAL A 89 -16.65 5.19 -17.84
N THR A 90 -16.86 4.41 -18.90
CA THR A 90 -17.37 4.91 -20.18
C THR A 90 -18.79 5.47 -20.01
N ALA A 91 -19.68 4.72 -19.35
CA ALA A 91 -21.05 5.14 -19.09
C ALA A 91 -21.13 6.38 -18.20
N GLY A 92 -20.25 6.51 -17.20
CA GLY A 92 -20.15 7.71 -16.36
C GLY A 92 -19.81 8.95 -17.17
N ARG A 93 -18.81 8.87 -18.05
CA ARG A 93 -18.44 9.96 -18.97
C ARG A 93 -19.60 10.36 -19.88
N ASP A 94 -20.28 9.39 -20.48
CA ASP A 94 -21.42 9.64 -21.38
C ASP A 94 -22.59 10.31 -20.64
N ARG A 95 -22.87 9.88 -19.40
CA ARG A 95 -23.90 10.48 -18.55
C ARG A 95 -23.54 11.92 -18.16
N LEU A 96 -22.29 12.18 -17.76
CA LEU A 96 -21.83 13.54 -17.47
C LEU A 96 -21.93 14.44 -18.71
N ASP A 97 -21.54 13.93 -19.88
CA ASP A 97 -21.65 14.66 -21.16
C ASP A 97 -23.12 15.01 -21.47
N ALA A 98 -24.05 14.08 -21.22
CA ALA A 98 -25.48 14.32 -21.37
C ALA A 98 -26.00 15.40 -20.39
N VAL A 99 -25.56 15.38 -19.12
CA VAL A 99 -25.93 16.42 -18.13
C VAL A 99 -25.46 17.80 -18.58
N ARG A 100 -24.21 17.92 -19.04
CA ARG A 100 -23.69 19.18 -19.58
C ARG A 100 -24.51 19.68 -20.77
N GLN A 101 -24.82 18.79 -21.72
CA GLN A 101 -25.62 19.15 -22.89
C GLN A 101 -27.01 19.65 -22.48
N TRP A 102 -27.66 18.97 -21.54
CA TRP A 102 -28.95 19.38 -21.01
C TRP A 102 -28.90 20.77 -20.37
N VAL A 103 -27.93 21.04 -19.48
CA VAL A 103 -27.79 22.35 -18.82
C VAL A 103 -27.54 23.46 -19.84
N LEU A 104 -26.68 23.24 -20.83
CA LEU A 104 -26.38 24.24 -21.86
C LEU A 104 -27.61 24.54 -22.72
N ALA A 105 -28.36 23.52 -23.14
CA ALA A 105 -29.58 23.69 -23.90
C ALA A 105 -30.67 24.40 -23.09
N ALA A 106 -30.86 24.02 -21.83
CA ALA A 106 -31.81 24.65 -20.93
C ALA A 106 -31.44 26.11 -20.66
N ALA A 107 -30.17 26.42 -20.40
CA ALA A 107 -29.69 27.79 -20.20
C ALA A 107 -29.89 28.67 -21.45
N ALA A 108 -29.69 28.13 -22.65
CA ALA A 108 -29.90 28.85 -23.90
C ALA A 108 -31.39 29.20 -24.18
N SER A 109 -32.33 28.48 -23.56
CA SER A 109 -33.77 28.73 -23.72
C SER A 109 -34.32 29.87 -22.84
N VAL A 110 -33.50 30.39 -21.94
CA VAL A 110 -33.90 31.38 -20.94
C VAL A 110 -33.75 32.82 -21.48
N PRO A 111 -34.69 33.75 -21.21
CA PRO A 111 -34.59 35.14 -21.66
C PRO A 111 -33.34 35.87 -21.13
N GLN A 112 -32.71 36.73 -21.93
CA GLN A 112 -31.54 37.51 -21.52
C GLN A 112 -31.93 38.77 -20.72
N ASN A 113 -32.55 38.57 -19.56
CA ASN A 113 -32.93 39.63 -18.63
C ASN A 113 -32.93 39.13 -17.18
N ALA A 114 -33.23 40.02 -16.22
CA ALA A 114 -33.25 39.68 -14.79
C ALA A 114 -34.24 38.54 -14.42
N ALA A 115 -35.32 38.36 -15.19
CA ALA A 115 -36.23 37.22 -14.98
C ALA A 115 -35.57 35.91 -15.42
N GLY A 116 -34.82 35.93 -16.53
CA GLY A 116 -34.05 34.78 -16.96
C GLY A 116 -32.88 34.41 -16.05
N GLU A 117 -32.17 35.39 -15.48
CA GLU A 117 -31.13 35.11 -14.48
C GLU A 117 -31.68 34.31 -13.28
N ARG A 118 -32.92 34.58 -12.87
CA ARG A 118 -33.61 33.82 -11.82
C ARG A 118 -34.01 32.41 -12.26
N MET A 119 -34.31 32.21 -13.55
CA MET A 119 -34.63 30.90 -14.12
C MET A 119 -33.38 30.02 -14.32
N LEU A 120 -32.18 30.60 -14.43
CA LEU A 120 -30.93 29.85 -14.53
C LEU A 120 -30.55 29.12 -13.23
N VAL A 121 -30.92 29.65 -12.07
CA VAL A 121 -30.60 29.07 -10.74
C VAL A 121 -31.08 27.62 -10.63
N PRO A 122 -32.37 27.29 -10.81
CA PRO A 122 -32.85 25.91 -10.68
C PRO A 122 -32.31 24.97 -11.77
N ILE A 123 -31.99 25.47 -12.97
CA ILE A 123 -31.37 24.67 -14.05
C ILE A 123 -29.97 24.23 -13.63
N VAL A 124 -29.15 25.16 -13.14
CA VAL A 124 -27.80 24.88 -12.66
C VAL A 124 -27.84 23.98 -11.44
N GLN A 125 -28.74 24.22 -10.48
CA GLN A 125 -28.89 23.37 -9.30
C GLN A 125 -29.24 21.93 -9.65
N LYS A 126 -30.18 21.71 -10.58
CA LYS A 126 -30.50 20.37 -11.07
C LYS A 126 -29.29 19.73 -11.75
N GLY A 127 -28.59 20.48 -12.62
CA GLY A 127 -27.40 19.97 -13.30
C GLY A 127 -26.29 19.53 -12.34
N VAL A 128 -26.06 20.28 -11.27
CA VAL A 128 -25.11 19.90 -10.21
C VAL A 128 -25.60 18.64 -9.48
N GLY A 129 -26.90 18.56 -9.16
CA GLY A 129 -27.49 17.35 -8.57
C GLY A 129 -27.31 16.10 -9.45
N ASP A 130 -27.58 16.22 -10.75
CA ASP A 130 -27.41 15.11 -11.70
C ASP A 130 -25.93 14.69 -11.83
N ILE A 131 -24.96 15.64 -11.73
CA ILE A 131 -23.52 15.30 -11.69
C ILE A 131 -23.20 14.46 -10.45
N ILE A 132 -23.72 14.85 -9.28
CA ILE A 132 -23.53 14.13 -8.03
C ILE A 132 -24.09 12.70 -8.16
N ASP A 133 -25.31 12.55 -8.66
CA ASP A 133 -25.95 11.25 -8.84
C ASP A 133 -25.14 10.31 -9.75
N VAL A 134 -24.59 10.84 -10.85
CA VAL A 134 -23.75 10.06 -11.76
C VAL A 134 -22.47 9.58 -11.08
N VAL A 135 -21.75 10.48 -10.40
CA VAL A 135 -20.51 10.13 -9.70
C VAL A 135 -20.77 9.12 -8.59
N THR A 136 -21.80 9.32 -7.77
CA THR A 136 -22.16 8.41 -6.69
C THR A 136 -22.55 7.03 -7.20
N ALA A 137 -23.37 6.95 -8.25
CA ALA A 137 -23.77 5.67 -8.85
C ALA A 137 -22.57 4.92 -9.44
N SER A 138 -21.74 5.60 -10.24
CA SER A 138 -20.53 5.01 -10.82
C SER A 138 -19.55 4.50 -9.76
N ASN A 139 -19.37 5.25 -8.67
CA ASN A 139 -18.54 4.80 -7.56
C ASN A 139 -19.13 3.55 -6.89
N SER A 140 -20.44 3.51 -6.63
CA SER A 140 -21.09 2.33 -6.06
C SER A 140 -20.90 1.08 -6.92
N GLU A 141 -21.00 1.21 -8.25
CA GLU A 141 -20.79 0.13 -9.20
C GLU A 141 -19.32 -0.34 -9.20
N LEU A 142 -18.36 0.59 -9.27
CA LEU A 142 -16.93 0.27 -9.20
C LEU A 142 -16.53 -0.40 -7.88
N ASN A 143 -17.18 -0.03 -6.78
CA ASN A 143 -16.95 -0.64 -5.46
C ASN A 143 -17.44 -2.09 -5.42
N ALA A 144 -18.62 -2.34 -5.99
CA ALA A 144 -19.14 -3.69 -6.10
C ALA A 144 -18.21 -4.57 -6.95
N ILE A 145 -17.66 -4.02 -8.05
CA ILE A 145 -16.68 -4.70 -8.90
C ILE A 145 -15.37 -4.94 -8.13
N GLY A 146 -14.83 -3.94 -7.44
CA GLY A 146 -13.63 -4.05 -6.60
C GLY A 146 -13.77 -5.14 -5.53
N ALA A 147 -14.92 -5.24 -4.88
CA ALA A 147 -15.20 -6.32 -3.93
C ALA A 147 -15.25 -7.71 -4.60
N GLN A 148 -15.72 -7.81 -5.85
CA GLN A 148 -15.65 -9.07 -6.62
C GLN A 148 -14.20 -9.42 -6.96
N ILE A 149 -13.39 -8.45 -7.38
CA ILE A 149 -11.95 -8.66 -7.64
C ILE A 149 -11.22 -9.10 -6.36
N GLY A 150 -11.52 -8.49 -5.20
CA GLY A 150 -10.96 -8.90 -3.91
C GLY A 150 -11.24 -10.36 -3.56
N ARG A 151 -12.50 -10.80 -3.73
CA ARG A 151 -12.88 -12.22 -3.56
C ARG A 151 -12.18 -13.14 -4.56
N LEU A 152 -12.01 -12.72 -5.82
CA LEU A 152 -11.23 -13.49 -6.79
C LEU A 152 -9.79 -13.67 -6.29
N GLY A 153 -9.18 -12.62 -5.73
CA GLY A 153 -7.86 -12.70 -5.11
C GLY A 153 -7.76 -13.70 -3.94
N GLU A 154 -8.80 -13.83 -3.13
CA GLU A 154 -8.89 -14.87 -2.08
C GLU A 154 -8.97 -16.28 -2.68
N GLU A 155 -9.75 -16.43 -3.76
CA GLU A 155 -9.84 -17.70 -4.48
C GLU A 155 -8.51 -18.10 -5.12
N TYR A 156 -7.72 -17.15 -5.64
CA TYR A 156 -6.35 -17.40 -6.10
C TYR A 156 -5.42 -17.82 -4.95
N ARG A 157 -5.45 -17.13 -3.81
CA ARG A 157 -4.63 -17.47 -2.63
C ARG A 157 -4.93 -18.88 -2.11
N THR A 158 -6.21 -19.25 -2.06
CA THR A 158 -6.65 -20.60 -1.66
C THR A 158 -6.10 -21.70 -2.58
N LEU A 159 -5.82 -21.39 -3.84
CA LEU A 159 -5.16 -22.32 -4.77
C LEU A 159 -3.65 -22.36 -4.59
N SER A 160 -3.02 -21.24 -4.23
CA SER A 160 -1.59 -21.16 -3.93
C SER A 160 -1.22 -21.94 -2.66
N ASP A 161 -2.10 -21.96 -1.66
CA ASP A 161 -1.87 -22.64 -0.38
C ASP A 161 -2.00 -24.17 -0.45
N GLN A 162 -2.40 -24.72 -1.60
CA GLN A 162 -2.49 -26.17 -1.81
C GLN A 162 -1.11 -26.75 -2.11
N LYS A 163 -0.46 -27.33 -1.08
CA LYS A 163 0.77 -28.11 -1.24
C LYS A 163 0.56 -29.29 -2.18
N PHE A 164 1.33 -29.36 -3.27
CA PHE A 164 1.37 -30.53 -4.15
C PHE A 164 2.42 -31.53 -3.65
N GLY A 165 1.97 -32.68 -3.17
CA GLY A 165 2.83 -33.79 -2.79
C GLY A 165 2.69 -34.18 -1.31
N ARG A 166 2.57 -35.49 -1.09
CA ARG A 166 2.46 -36.14 0.22
C ARG A 166 3.62 -35.73 1.13
N GLU A 167 3.35 -35.31 2.36
CA GLU A 167 4.33 -35.41 3.44
C GLU A 167 4.73 -36.88 3.60
N GLY A 168 6.02 -37.19 3.45
CA GLY A 168 6.59 -38.53 3.68
C GLY A 168 7.25 -39.23 2.47
N GLY A 169 8.16 -38.57 1.76
CA GLY A 169 9.15 -39.22 0.87
C GLY A 169 10.47 -39.52 1.60
N PRO A 170 11.27 -40.53 1.18
CA PRO A 170 12.33 -41.11 2.01
C PRO A 170 13.45 -40.12 2.38
N GLN A 171 13.80 -40.08 3.66
CA GLN A 171 14.99 -39.39 4.16
C GLN A 171 16.26 -40.00 3.55
N PHE A 172 17.00 -39.20 2.79
CA PHE A 172 18.39 -39.48 2.47
C PHE A 172 19.27 -38.85 3.55
N ILE A 173 19.88 -39.70 4.37
CA ILE A 173 20.94 -39.31 5.29
C ILE A 173 22.24 -39.22 4.47
N GLY A 174 22.76 -38.01 4.32
CA GLY A 174 24.12 -37.71 3.85
C GLY A 174 24.96 -37.13 5.00
N PRO A 175 26.29 -37.29 4.98
CA PRO A 175 27.11 -37.32 6.17
C PRO A 175 27.29 -35.96 6.84
N GLU A 176 27.41 -36.00 8.17
CA GLU A 176 27.84 -34.92 9.04
C GLU A 176 29.22 -34.42 8.60
N ASP A 177 29.31 -33.12 8.31
CA ASP A 177 30.57 -32.40 8.23
C ASP A 177 30.47 -31.14 9.09
N GLY A 178 31.34 -31.09 10.12
CA GLY A 178 32.06 -29.87 10.48
C GLY A 178 31.45 -28.99 11.56
N ASP A 179 31.82 -29.29 12.80
CA ASP A 179 31.64 -28.43 13.97
C ASP A 179 32.10 -26.98 13.71
N GLY A 180 31.13 -26.07 13.71
CA GLY A 180 31.33 -24.62 13.69
C GLY A 180 30.44 -23.92 14.71
N LYS A 181 30.39 -24.44 15.95
CA LYS A 181 29.68 -23.77 17.04
C LYS A 181 30.54 -22.61 17.56
N GLY A 182 30.39 -21.44 16.96
CA GLY A 182 30.70 -20.20 17.67
C GLY A 182 29.77 -20.09 18.88
N GLU A 183 30.28 -19.70 20.04
CA GLU A 183 29.42 -19.29 21.14
C GLU A 183 28.55 -18.11 20.66
N PRO A 184 27.26 -18.04 21.04
CA PRO A 184 26.40 -16.92 20.66
C PRO A 184 26.99 -15.61 21.22
N ASP A 185 27.02 -14.56 20.39
CA ASP A 185 27.67 -13.29 20.74
C ASP A 185 26.82 -12.44 21.71
N ASN A 186 25.50 -12.67 21.80
CA ASN A 186 24.60 -11.98 22.73
C ASN A 186 23.41 -12.84 23.22
N GLU A 187 22.73 -12.38 24.27
CA GLU A 187 21.63 -13.11 24.93
C GLU A 187 20.40 -13.34 24.02
N TYR A 188 20.21 -12.48 23.01
CA TYR A 188 19.13 -12.60 22.03
C TYR A 188 19.37 -13.74 21.04
N GLU A 189 20.59 -13.87 20.54
CA GLU A 189 21.00 -15.00 19.69
C GLU A 189 20.82 -16.30 20.45
N GLN A 190 21.27 -16.34 21.72
CA GLN A 190 21.07 -17.50 22.58
C GLN A 190 19.59 -17.82 22.77
N ALA A 191 18.74 -16.83 23.08
CA ALA A 191 17.30 -17.04 23.26
C ALA A 191 16.63 -17.62 22.00
N LEU A 192 17.00 -17.15 20.81
CA LEU A 192 16.49 -17.67 19.53
C LEU A 192 16.96 -19.10 19.25
N ARG A 193 18.23 -19.43 19.56
CA ARG A 193 18.77 -20.79 19.44
C ARG A 193 18.11 -21.76 20.42
N ASP A 194 17.97 -21.35 21.68
CA ASP A 194 17.30 -22.15 22.72
C ASP A 194 15.81 -22.38 22.37
N ALA A 195 15.19 -21.43 21.67
CA ALA A 195 13.83 -21.54 21.14
C ALA A 195 13.70 -22.37 19.85
N GLY A 196 14.82 -22.84 19.25
CA GLY A 196 14.84 -23.60 18.00
C GLY A 196 14.48 -22.77 16.76
N LEU A 197 14.70 -21.45 16.81
CA LEU A 197 14.36 -20.50 15.74
C LEU A 197 15.58 -20.02 14.96
N LEU A 198 16.79 -20.33 15.44
CA LEU A 198 18.05 -19.97 14.81
C LEU A 198 19.03 -21.13 14.90
N ASP A 199 19.55 -21.56 13.77
CA ASP A 199 20.52 -22.64 13.64
C ASP A 199 21.69 -22.21 12.74
N GLY A 200 22.80 -22.94 12.82
CA GLY A 200 23.98 -22.67 11.99
C GLY A 200 24.88 -21.55 12.55
N PRO A 201 25.72 -20.93 11.71
CA PRO A 201 26.71 -19.94 12.15
C PRO A 201 26.04 -18.70 12.76
N PRO A 202 26.81 -17.84 13.49
CA PRO A 202 26.30 -16.57 13.96
C PRO A 202 25.66 -15.76 12.82
N PRO A 203 24.49 -15.12 13.04
CA PRO A 203 23.83 -14.34 12.02
C PRO A 203 24.69 -13.13 11.61
N THR A 204 24.46 -12.64 10.40
CA THR A 204 25.15 -11.47 9.85
C THR A 204 24.15 -10.50 9.24
N GLY A 205 24.61 -9.33 8.76
CA GLY A 205 23.77 -8.32 8.13
C GLY A 205 22.69 -7.78 9.07
N TYR A 206 21.54 -7.41 8.50
CA TYR A 206 20.44 -6.78 9.23
C TYR A 206 19.77 -7.69 10.27
N TYR A 207 19.86 -9.02 10.14
CA TYR A 207 19.37 -9.91 11.20
C TYR A 207 20.21 -9.77 12.47
N ARG A 208 21.54 -9.67 12.33
CA ARG A 208 22.42 -9.40 13.47
C ARG A 208 22.15 -8.00 14.04
N GLU A 209 22.02 -7.01 13.17
CA GLU A 209 21.70 -5.64 13.57
C GLU A 209 20.37 -5.55 14.32
N TRP A 210 19.35 -6.35 13.96
CA TRP A 210 18.10 -6.43 14.71
C TRP A 210 18.32 -6.87 16.18
N LEU A 211 19.21 -7.85 16.41
CA LEU A 211 19.55 -8.28 17.77
C LEU A 211 20.35 -7.21 18.52
N GLU A 212 21.25 -6.50 17.83
CA GLU A 212 22.01 -5.37 18.39
C GLU A 212 21.07 -4.20 18.76
N ASN A 213 20.06 -3.91 17.93
CA ASN A 213 19.03 -2.90 18.22
C ASN A 213 18.13 -3.33 19.37
N ALA A 214 17.77 -4.61 19.48
CA ALA A 214 17.02 -5.13 20.63
C ALA A 214 17.77 -4.89 21.94
N GLU A 215 19.09 -5.13 21.94
CA GLU A 215 19.97 -4.83 23.08
C GLU A 215 20.02 -3.33 23.38
N ARG A 216 20.23 -2.50 22.36
CA ARG A 216 20.27 -1.03 22.48
C ARG A 216 19.00 -0.47 23.10
N GLN A 217 17.84 -0.99 22.69
CA GLN A 217 16.52 -0.56 23.14
C GLN A 217 16.04 -1.26 24.41
N GLY A 218 16.83 -2.19 24.97
CA GLY A 218 16.45 -2.93 26.17
C GLY A 218 15.19 -3.79 25.98
N VAL A 219 14.94 -4.28 24.77
CA VAL A 219 13.81 -5.17 24.46
C VAL A 219 14.02 -6.51 25.17
N PRO A 220 13.02 -7.09 25.85
CA PRO A 220 13.20 -8.41 26.45
C PRO A 220 13.46 -9.50 25.39
N PRO A 221 14.41 -10.44 25.59
CA PRO A 221 14.70 -11.50 24.61
C PRO A 221 13.47 -12.36 24.26
N GLU A 222 12.54 -12.56 25.19
CA GLU A 222 11.28 -13.26 24.94
C GLU A 222 10.40 -12.57 23.89
N THR A 223 10.48 -11.23 23.78
CA THR A 223 9.76 -10.47 22.75
C THR A 223 10.33 -10.76 21.37
N ILE A 224 11.65 -10.81 21.24
CA ILE A 224 12.35 -11.17 19.99
C ILE A 224 11.99 -12.60 19.57
N VAL A 225 11.97 -13.53 20.51
CA VAL A 225 11.54 -14.92 20.28
C VAL A 225 10.08 -14.99 19.84
N ASP A 226 9.18 -14.22 20.46
CA ASP A 226 7.75 -14.23 20.11
C ASP A 226 7.51 -13.66 18.70
N ILE A 227 8.17 -12.54 18.36
CA ILE A 227 8.14 -11.94 17.01
C ILE A 227 8.64 -12.94 15.97
N ALA A 228 9.83 -13.53 16.19
CA ALA A 228 10.40 -14.48 15.25
C ALA A 228 9.52 -15.70 15.05
N ARG A 229 8.95 -16.24 16.13
CA ARG A 229 8.08 -17.43 16.08
C ARG A 229 6.76 -17.17 15.36
N ARG A 230 6.07 -16.09 15.71
CA ARG A 230 4.72 -15.81 15.19
C ARG A 230 4.74 -15.35 13.74
N HIS A 231 5.75 -14.56 13.39
CA HIS A 231 5.84 -13.93 12.07
C HIS A 231 6.88 -14.60 11.16
N ASN A 232 7.46 -15.71 11.62
CA ASN A 232 8.46 -16.49 10.89
C ASN A 232 9.62 -15.61 10.41
N ILE A 233 10.16 -14.79 11.32
CA ILE A 233 11.31 -13.94 11.03
C ILE A 233 12.58 -14.78 11.08
N THR A 234 13.27 -14.85 9.94
CA THR A 234 14.53 -15.57 9.78
C THR A 234 15.59 -14.60 9.22
N PRO A 235 16.87 -15.00 9.14
CA PRO A 235 17.88 -14.19 8.48
C PRO A 235 17.49 -13.74 7.06
N ASP A 236 16.82 -14.62 6.30
CA ASP A 236 16.36 -14.33 4.93
C ASP A 236 15.26 -13.26 4.88
N SER A 237 14.51 -13.04 5.98
CA SER A 237 13.43 -12.05 6.01
C SER A 237 13.94 -10.64 5.71
N PHE A 238 15.14 -10.29 6.18
CA PHE A 238 15.74 -8.96 6.02
C PHE A 238 16.42 -8.73 4.67
N THR A 239 16.60 -9.77 3.85
CA THR A 239 17.26 -9.64 2.52
C THR A 239 16.54 -8.69 1.57
N VAL A 240 15.26 -8.39 1.83
CA VAL A 240 14.51 -7.38 1.06
C VAL A 240 15.11 -5.97 1.19
N LEU A 241 15.84 -5.71 2.28
CA LEU A 241 16.53 -4.43 2.50
C LEU A 241 17.88 -4.37 1.76
N ASP A 242 18.36 -5.50 1.23
CA ASP A 242 19.62 -5.55 0.49
C ASP A 242 19.48 -4.76 -0.82
N GLY A 243 20.42 -3.84 -1.04
CA GLY A 243 20.41 -2.95 -2.21
C GLY A 243 19.54 -1.70 -2.05
N MET A 244 18.81 -1.56 -0.92
CA MET A 244 18.27 -0.27 -0.50
C MET A 244 19.33 0.52 0.26
N GLU A 245 19.35 1.84 0.08
CA GLU A 245 20.31 2.70 0.77
C GLU A 245 19.81 2.99 2.19
N LYS A 246 20.55 2.53 3.19
CA LYS A 246 20.26 2.82 4.58
C LYS A 246 20.68 4.26 4.93
N VAL A 247 19.75 5.02 5.50
CA VAL A 247 19.94 6.33 6.13
C VAL A 247 19.63 6.18 7.62
N THR A 248 20.34 6.89 8.49
CA THR A 248 20.19 6.76 9.95
C THR A 248 19.98 8.13 10.56
N ASP A 249 18.92 8.29 11.34
CA ASP A 249 18.62 9.57 12.00
C ASP A 249 19.51 9.81 13.24
N PRO A 250 19.43 11.00 13.87
CA PRO A 250 20.23 11.33 15.05
C PRO A 250 20.03 10.39 16.26
N ASP A 251 18.87 9.72 16.34
CA ASP A 251 18.52 8.79 17.42
C ASP A 251 18.97 7.35 17.11
N GLY A 252 19.52 7.13 15.91
CA GLY A 252 20.04 5.83 15.48
C GLY A 252 19.00 4.95 14.78
N LYS A 253 17.84 5.49 14.41
CA LYS A 253 16.80 4.75 13.68
C LYS A 253 17.15 4.65 12.20
N SER A 254 16.91 3.48 11.65
CA SER A 254 17.22 3.13 10.27
C SER A 254 16.02 3.37 9.35
N TYR A 255 16.29 4.03 8.23
CA TYR A 255 15.38 4.24 7.10
C TYR A 255 16.03 3.68 5.85
N PHE A 256 15.24 3.23 4.87
CA PHE A 256 15.81 2.65 3.64
C PHE A 256 15.22 3.32 2.41
N LEU A 257 16.06 4.08 1.70
CA LEU A 257 15.73 4.67 0.42
C LEU A 257 15.67 3.57 -0.66
N MET A 258 14.52 3.48 -1.32
CA MET A 258 14.26 2.42 -2.29
C MET A 258 14.82 2.75 -3.67
N PRO A 259 15.48 1.79 -4.35
CA PRO A 259 15.88 1.98 -5.72
C PRO A 259 14.66 2.04 -6.66
N PRO A 260 14.72 2.79 -7.77
CA PRO A 260 13.68 2.76 -8.79
C PRO A 260 13.43 1.33 -9.30
N GLY A 261 12.16 0.98 -9.53
CA GLY A 261 11.74 -0.36 -9.95
C GLY A 261 11.60 -1.38 -8.82
N THR A 262 11.68 -0.94 -7.56
CA THR A 262 11.28 -1.76 -6.40
C THR A 262 9.80 -2.12 -6.53
N SER A 263 9.48 -3.42 -6.47
CA SER A 263 8.09 -3.87 -6.58
C SER A 263 7.26 -3.43 -5.37
N GLY A 264 5.94 -3.27 -5.54
CA GLY A 264 5.04 -2.98 -4.42
C GLY A 264 5.10 -4.04 -3.30
N GLU A 265 5.31 -5.31 -3.65
CA GLU A 265 5.47 -6.39 -2.68
C GLU A 265 6.76 -6.23 -1.86
N ASP A 266 7.88 -5.95 -2.52
CA ASP A 266 9.17 -5.72 -1.87
C ASP A 266 9.12 -4.45 -1.02
N ALA A 267 8.49 -3.38 -1.50
CA ALA A 267 8.31 -2.14 -0.76
C ALA A 267 7.51 -2.36 0.54
N ARG A 268 6.41 -3.13 0.48
CA ARG A 268 5.62 -3.49 1.67
C ARG A 268 6.44 -4.30 2.66
N LYS A 269 7.14 -5.34 2.17
CA LYS A 269 7.98 -6.19 3.00
C LYS A 269 9.15 -5.40 3.61
N ALA A 270 9.77 -4.50 2.86
CA ALA A 270 10.83 -3.61 3.33
C ALA A 270 10.32 -2.65 4.41
N ALA A 271 9.13 -2.07 4.26
CA ALA A 271 8.53 -1.23 5.30
C ALA A 271 8.32 -2.01 6.60
N LEU A 272 7.75 -3.21 6.53
CA LEU A 272 7.61 -4.09 7.71
C LEU A 272 8.96 -4.44 8.34
N MET A 273 9.95 -4.77 7.51
CA MET A 273 11.26 -5.17 8.00
C MET A 273 12.05 -4.01 8.58
N THR A 274 11.77 -2.79 8.15
CA THR A 274 12.31 -1.57 8.73
C THR A 274 11.77 -1.34 10.15
N TYR A 275 10.47 -1.52 10.38
CA TYR A 275 9.90 -1.48 11.74
C TYR A 275 10.54 -2.55 12.64
N ILE A 276 10.61 -3.80 12.17
CA ILE A 276 11.16 -4.90 12.97
C ILE A 276 12.63 -4.63 13.30
N LEU A 277 13.44 -4.21 12.32
CA LEU A 277 14.87 -3.93 12.50
C LEU A 277 15.13 -2.91 13.61
N ASN A 278 14.30 -1.86 13.69
CA ASN A 278 14.51 -0.75 14.63
C ASN A 278 14.13 -1.08 16.09
N CYS A 279 13.40 -2.17 16.32
CA CYS A 279 12.93 -2.55 17.66
C CYS A 279 12.00 -1.53 18.33
N GLY A 280 11.26 -0.75 17.54
CA GLY A 280 10.40 0.34 17.99
C GLY A 280 10.61 1.60 17.18
N THR A 281 9.99 2.70 17.61
CA THR A 281 10.12 4.02 16.97
C THR A 281 10.73 5.06 17.92
N ASP A 282 10.97 4.71 19.19
CA ASP A 282 11.39 5.62 20.26
C ASP A 282 10.36 6.77 20.53
N TYR A 283 9.12 6.57 20.05
CA TYR A 283 8.03 7.51 20.22
C TYR A 283 7.60 7.54 21.68
N GLY A 284 7.86 8.63 22.40
CA GLY A 284 7.60 8.73 23.84
C GLY A 284 8.83 9.14 24.66
N GLU A 285 10.03 9.04 24.08
CA GLU A 285 11.25 9.53 24.73
C GLU A 285 11.36 11.07 24.67
N ASN A 286 10.70 11.70 23.70
CA ASN A 286 10.56 13.14 23.62
C ASN A 286 9.48 13.64 24.61
N PRO A 287 9.71 14.73 25.38
CA PRO A 287 8.72 15.26 26.32
C PRO A 287 7.40 15.74 25.71
N GLN A 288 7.33 15.88 24.37
CA GLN A 288 6.13 16.32 23.66
C GLN A 288 5.65 15.24 22.69
N THR A 289 4.78 14.35 23.17
CA THR A 289 4.05 13.39 22.35
C THR A 289 2.55 13.65 22.36
N ASP A 290 1.89 13.23 21.30
CA ASP A 290 0.44 13.34 21.14
C ASP A 290 -0.29 12.12 21.72
N PHE A 291 0.38 10.95 21.75
CA PHE A 291 -0.18 9.69 22.23
C PHE A 291 0.79 8.90 23.13
N PRO A 292 0.29 7.89 23.87
CA PRO A 292 1.15 6.89 24.49
C PRO A 292 1.91 6.07 23.45
N GLU A 293 3.14 5.70 23.78
CA GLU A 293 3.93 4.75 22.99
C GLU A 293 3.20 3.42 22.83
N THR A 294 3.24 2.86 21.62
CA THR A 294 2.79 1.48 21.38
C THR A 294 3.98 0.54 21.55
N PRO A 295 3.94 -0.41 22.51
CA PRO A 295 5.09 -1.25 22.81
C PRO A 295 5.53 -2.11 21.63
N TYR A 296 6.85 -2.18 21.40
CA TYR A 296 7.43 -3.12 20.45
C TYR A 296 7.10 -4.55 20.87
N SER A 297 6.30 -5.24 20.05
CA SER A 297 5.77 -6.55 20.37
C SER A 297 5.34 -7.28 19.11
N ALA A 298 5.16 -8.60 19.22
CA ALA A 298 4.63 -9.36 18.10
C ALA A 298 3.18 -9.00 17.77
N ASP A 299 2.40 -8.51 18.74
CA ASP A 299 1.04 -8.00 18.49
C ASP A 299 1.08 -6.73 17.65
N GLU A 300 2.04 -5.85 17.93
CA GLU A 300 2.23 -4.64 17.14
C GLU A 300 2.71 -4.95 15.72
N VAL A 301 3.62 -5.91 15.56
CA VAL A 301 4.00 -6.42 14.23
C VAL A 301 2.78 -6.95 13.47
N GLN A 302 1.88 -7.70 14.14
CA GLN A 302 0.64 -8.18 13.51
C GLN A 302 -0.27 -7.02 13.10
N ARG A 303 -0.41 -5.99 13.94
CA ARG A 303 -1.22 -4.80 13.64
C ARG A 303 -0.71 -4.10 12.39
N ILE A 304 0.61 -3.93 12.25
CA ILE A 304 1.24 -3.36 11.05
C ILE A 304 0.99 -4.24 9.83
N ILE A 305 1.14 -5.56 9.94
CA ILE A 305 0.82 -6.50 8.84
C ILE A 305 -0.64 -6.34 8.40
N ASP A 306 -1.58 -6.26 9.35
CA ASP A 306 -3.00 -6.11 9.07
C ASP A 306 -3.31 -4.76 8.40
N ARG A 307 -2.64 -3.68 8.83
CA ARG A 307 -2.73 -2.35 8.21
C ARG A 307 -2.20 -2.37 6.78
N GLN A 308 -0.98 -2.87 6.58
CA GLN A 308 -0.36 -3.00 5.26
C GLN A 308 -1.18 -3.86 4.31
N ASN A 309 -1.85 -4.91 4.81
CA ASN A 309 -2.75 -5.73 4.00
C ASN A 309 -4.03 -5.00 3.60
N ALA A 310 -4.64 -4.24 4.51
CA ALA A 310 -5.81 -3.42 4.19
C ALA A 310 -5.44 -2.29 3.20
N ASN A 311 -4.24 -1.74 3.33
CA ASN A 311 -3.70 -0.68 2.49
C ASN A 311 -2.84 -1.20 1.33
N ALA A 312 -2.87 -2.50 1.01
CA ALA A 312 -2.02 -3.11 -0.01
C ALA A 312 -2.15 -2.45 -1.40
N TRP A 313 -3.26 -1.77 -1.65
CA TRP A 313 -3.50 -1.01 -2.86
C TRP A 313 -2.53 0.18 -3.04
N SER A 314 -2.04 0.81 -1.96
CA SER A 314 -1.05 1.90 -2.07
C SER A 314 0.30 1.37 -2.51
N TYR A 315 0.71 0.21 -2.01
CA TYR A 315 1.92 -0.47 -2.46
C TYR A 315 1.84 -0.94 -3.91
N ASN A 316 0.74 -1.61 -4.28
CA ASN A 316 0.59 -2.26 -5.60
C ASN A 316 0.39 -1.28 -6.77
N ARG A 317 -0.01 -0.05 -6.49
CA ARG A 317 -0.35 0.95 -7.52
C ARG A 317 0.58 2.14 -7.50
N ASP A 318 0.95 2.61 -6.31
CA ASP A 318 1.50 3.95 -6.17
C ASP A 318 3.03 3.95 -6.07
N VAL A 319 3.66 2.83 -5.69
CA VAL A 319 5.15 2.72 -5.65
C VAL A 319 5.75 2.90 -7.05
N ASP A 320 5.30 2.10 -8.02
CA ASP A 320 5.76 2.23 -9.41
C ASP A 320 5.39 3.59 -9.99
N PHE A 321 4.17 4.08 -9.70
CA PHE A 321 3.72 5.39 -10.16
C PHE A 321 4.62 6.53 -9.67
N VAL A 322 4.98 6.56 -8.39
CA VAL A 322 5.85 7.59 -7.83
C VAL A 322 7.23 7.54 -8.49
N HIS A 323 7.83 6.36 -8.60
CA HIS A 323 9.14 6.21 -9.22
C HIS A 323 9.16 6.58 -10.71
N ASP A 324 8.15 6.16 -11.47
CA ASP A 324 8.02 6.45 -12.91
C ASP A 324 7.80 7.94 -13.19
N ASN A 325 7.28 8.68 -12.22
CA ASN A 325 7.08 10.13 -12.31
C ASN A 325 8.19 10.94 -11.63
N GLY A 326 9.36 10.34 -11.38
CA GLY A 326 10.55 11.03 -10.87
C GLY A 326 10.62 11.16 -9.34
N GLY A 327 9.58 10.73 -8.61
CA GLY A 327 9.57 10.72 -7.16
C GLY A 327 10.41 9.60 -6.55
N ARG A 328 10.69 9.73 -5.26
CA ARG A 328 11.47 8.77 -4.46
C ARG A 328 10.74 8.44 -3.18
N LEU A 329 10.94 7.20 -2.72
CA LEU A 329 10.27 6.63 -1.57
C LEU A 329 11.32 5.98 -0.67
N MET A 330 11.11 6.07 0.64
CA MET A 330 11.89 5.37 1.64
C MET A 330 10.99 4.69 2.67
N THR A 331 11.47 3.62 3.28
CA THR A 331 10.79 2.99 4.40
C THR A 331 11.02 3.77 5.69
N THR A 332 10.05 3.73 6.60
CA THR A 332 10.13 4.40 7.91
C THR A 332 10.07 3.40 9.07
N PRO A 333 10.59 3.78 10.26
CA PRO A 333 10.49 2.97 11.47
C PRO A 333 9.07 2.62 11.89
N ASN A 334 8.03 3.33 11.41
CA ASN A 334 6.61 3.08 11.73
C ASN A 334 5.94 2.02 10.82
N GLY A 335 6.73 1.36 9.98
CA GLY A 335 6.24 0.33 9.05
C GLY A 335 5.51 0.90 7.82
N MET A 336 5.76 2.16 7.49
CA MET A 336 5.15 2.88 6.36
C MET A 336 6.21 3.26 5.32
N LEU A 337 5.76 3.89 4.23
CA LEU A 337 6.61 4.57 3.27
C LEU A 337 6.49 6.09 3.47
N MET A 338 7.58 6.80 3.24
CA MET A 338 7.63 8.26 3.12
C MET A 338 8.20 8.62 1.74
N GLY A 339 7.60 9.62 1.08
CA GLY A 339 7.92 9.95 -0.31
C GLY A 339 8.00 11.42 -0.61
N LEU A 340 8.77 11.74 -1.65
CA LEU A 340 8.93 13.08 -2.22
C LEU A 340 8.87 13.02 -3.76
N GLY A 341 8.21 14.01 -4.35
CA GLY A 341 8.08 14.18 -5.81
C GLY A 341 7.05 13.28 -6.51
N GLY A 342 6.78 13.59 -7.79
CA GLY A 342 5.76 12.94 -8.62
C GLY A 342 4.86 13.95 -9.33
N ASN A 343 4.48 13.68 -10.59
CA ASN A 343 3.75 14.58 -11.48
C ASN A 343 2.34 15.02 -10.99
N GLN A 344 2.02 16.33 -11.09
CA GLN A 344 0.75 17.13 -11.23
C GLN A 344 -0.59 16.67 -10.59
N TYR A 345 -0.80 15.38 -10.33
CA TYR A 345 -1.98 14.88 -9.61
C TYR A 345 -1.83 15.00 -8.08
N GLN A 346 -0.64 15.40 -7.61
CA GLN A 346 -0.31 15.62 -6.20
C GLN A 346 -0.62 17.07 -5.74
N ASP A 347 -0.65 18.07 -6.64
CA ASP A 347 -1.09 19.46 -6.36
C ASP A 347 -2.53 19.57 -5.82
N MET A 348 -3.35 18.52 -5.95
CA MET A 348 -4.74 18.51 -5.50
C MET A 348 -4.91 18.23 -4.00
N PHE A 349 -3.85 17.80 -3.30
CA PHE A 349 -3.96 17.27 -1.94
C PHE A 349 -2.97 17.87 -0.92
N SER A 350 -2.05 18.73 -1.37
CA SER A 350 -1.02 19.32 -0.52
C SER A 350 -1.31 20.78 -0.16
N GLU A 351 -1.95 21.03 0.99
CA GLU A 351 -1.63 22.25 1.74
C GLU A 351 -1.23 21.81 3.19
N GLY A 352 -0.31 22.49 3.87
CA GLY A 352 0.31 21.98 5.12
C GLY A 352 1.58 21.13 4.93
N GLY A 353 1.96 20.26 5.89
CA GLY A 353 3.26 19.56 5.91
C GLY A 353 3.39 18.28 5.06
N GLY A 354 2.29 17.77 4.49
CA GLY A 354 2.26 16.53 3.70
C GLY A 354 0.87 15.88 3.71
N SER A 355 0.74 14.69 3.12
CA SER A 355 -0.52 13.92 3.13
C SER A 355 -0.27 12.42 3.09
N THR A 356 -0.94 11.68 3.97
CA THR A 356 -0.91 10.22 3.99
C THR A 356 -1.98 9.58 3.12
N TRP A 357 -1.53 8.66 2.26
CA TRP A 357 -2.32 7.95 1.27
C TRP A 357 -2.11 6.44 1.41
N GLY A 358 -3.07 5.75 2.04
CA GLY A 358 -2.87 4.36 2.44
C GLY A 358 -1.75 4.27 3.48
N ASP A 359 -0.64 3.61 3.14
CA ASP A 359 0.58 3.53 3.95
C ASP A 359 1.75 4.38 3.39
N ILE A 360 1.46 5.37 2.53
CA ILE A 360 2.47 6.27 1.94
C ILE A 360 2.23 7.69 2.45
N PHE A 361 3.16 8.23 3.23
CA PHE A 361 3.20 9.64 3.57
C PHE A 361 3.94 10.42 2.48
N MET A 362 3.22 11.27 1.73
CA MET A 362 3.82 12.16 0.74
C MET A 362 4.12 13.51 1.39
N VAL A 363 5.39 13.86 1.46
CA VAL A 363 5.84 15.14 2.02
C VAL A 363 5.53 16.27 1.04
N ASN A 364 5.06 17.41 1.56
CA ASN A 364 4.68 18.57 0.74
C ASN A 364 5.91 19.39 0.30
N ILE A 365 6.76 18.85 -0.57
CA ILE A 365 7.83 19.60 -1.24
C ILE A 365 7.70 19.30 -2.74
N ASP A 366 7.29 20.31 -3.51
CA ASP A 366 6.97 20.18 -4.94
C ASP A 366 8.24 20.15 -5.80
N ASP A 367 8.39 19.10 -6.60
CA ASP A 367 9.47 18.91 -7.58
C ASP A 367 10.88 19.32 -7.09
N PRO A 368 11.37 18.81 -5.94
CA PRO A 368 12.72 19.09 -5.50
C PRO A 368 13.72 18.60 -6.54
N SER A 369 14.83 19.32 -6.70
CA SER A 369 15.82 19.01 -7.73
C SER A 369 16.45 17.62 -7.57
N ASP A 370 16.51 17.12 -6.33
CA ASP A 370 16.88 15.75 -5.99
C ASP A 370 16.02 15.21 -4.82
N PRO A 371 14.88 14.55 -5.11
CA PRO A 371 13.98 14.04 -4.07
C PRO A 371 14.65 13.01 -3.16
N ALA A 372 15.62 12.24 -3.66
CA ALA A 372 16.35 11.27 -2.85
C ALA A 372 17.25 12.01 -1.84
N GLN A 373 17.94 13.06 -2.27
CA GLN A 373 18.78 13.84 -1.37
C GLN A 373 17.96 14.56 -0.31
N THR A 374 16.80 15.12 -0.66
CA THR A 374 15.92 15.77 0.31
C THR A 374 15.41 14.78 1.37
N LEU A 375 15.05 13.54 0.98
CA LEU A 375 14.69 12.50 1.95
C LEU A 375 15.87 12.16 2.89
N ARG A 376 17.10 12.10 2.38
CA ARG A 376 18.29 11.88 3.22
C ARG A 376 18.47 13.02 4.21
N ASP A 377 18.44 14.26 3.73
CA ASP A 377 18.69 15.44 4.56
C ASP A 377 17.64 15.57 5.68
N MET A 378 16.37 15.25 5.39
CA MET A 378 15.30 15.20 6.40
C MET A 378 15.57 14.18 7.50
N VAL A 379 15.98 12.96 7.12
CA VAL A 379 16.29 11.89 8.08
C VAL A 379 17.54 12.23 8.88
N ASP A 380 18.60 12.71 8.24
CA ASP A 380 19.85 13.12 8.89
C ASP A 380 19.63 14.25 9.91
N ASP A 381 18.70 15.17 9.63
CA ASP A 381 18.33 16.26 10.53
C ASP A 381 17.37 15.83 11.65
N GLY A 382 16.66 14.71 11.49
CA GLY A 382 15.64 14.20 12.42
C GLY A 382 14.40 15.10 12.55
N VAL A 383 14.18 16.03 11.61
CA VAL A 383 13.06 16.98 11.66
C VAL A 383 12.36 17.11 10.32
N MET A 384 11.10 17.54 10.38
CA MET A 384 10.27 17.79 9.22
C MET A 384 10.77 19.00 8.40
N TRP A 385 10.83 18.82 7.09
CA TRP A 385 11.16 19.87 6.13
C TRP A 385 9.91 20.34 5.37
N TYR A 386 9.96 21.56 4.90
CA TYR A 386 8.85 22.26 4.24
C TYR A 386 9.36 22.95 2.97
N PRO A 387 8.47 23.29 2.02
CA PRO A 387 8.89 23.91 0.77
C PRO A 387 9.30 25.37 1.04
N THR A 388 10.44 25.76 0.49
CA THR A 388 10.88 27.15 0.46
C THR A 388 10.21 27.91 -0.70
N GLU A 389 10.34 29.24 -0.74
CA GLU A 389 9.89 30.05 -1.90
C GLU A 389 10.49 29.59 -3.24
N GLY A 390 11.64 28.89 -3.19
CA GLY A 390 12.32 28.33 -4.36
C GLY A 390 11.89 26.91 -4.76
N GLY A 391 10.97 26.28 -4.02
CA GLY A 391 10.53 24.89 -4.23
C GLY A 391 11.44 23.83 -3.59
N GLU A 392 12.65 24.20 -3.15
CA GLU A 392 13.54 23.30 -2.43
C GLU A 392 13.06 23.09 -0.98
N GLY A 393 13.35 21.92 -0.42
CA GLY A 393 13.07 21.62 0.98
C GLY A 393 14.03 22.32 1.95
N ALA A 394 13.51 22.74 3.11
CA ALA A 394 14.33 23.21 4.23
C ALA A 394 13.66 22.85 5.57
N PRO A 395 14.43 22.70 6.67
CA PRO A 395 13.86 22.42 7.98
C PRO A 395 12.93 23.55 8.43
N GLY A 396 11.77 23.18 8.98
CA GLY A 396 10.80 24.15 9.48
C GLY A 396 11.32 24.97 10.66
N ASN A 397 10.81 26.19 10.82
CA ASN A 397 11.17 27.06 11.95
C ASN A 397 10.81 26.42 13.30
N ASN A 398 9.74 25.62 13.33
CA ASN A 398 9.28 24.89 14.50
C ASN A 398 10.14 23.66 14.82
N ARG A 399 11.02 23.24 13.89
CA ARG A 399 11.85 22.02 14.00
C ARG A 399 11.03 20.82 14.47
N LEU A 400 9.85 20.62 13.87
CA LEU A 400 8.97 19.51 14.20
C LEU A 400 9.72 18.20 14.05
N ASP A 401 9.75 17.43 15.14
CA ASP A 401 10.40 16.12 15.22
C ASP A 401 9.82 15.14 14.17
N LEU A 402 10.71 14.47 13.42
CA LEU A 402 10.31 13.58 12.33
C LEU A 402 9.53 12.36 12.85
N ASP A 403 9.86 11.85 14.04
CA ASP A 403 9.15 10.74 14.65
C ASP A 403 7.73 11.14 15.05
N ARG A 404 7.59 12.36 15.60
CA ARG A 404 6.28 12.90 15.99
C ARG A 404 5.33 13.00 14.79
N ILE A 405 5.80 13.54 13.66
CA ILE A 405 4.99 13.61 12.44
C ILE A 405 4.74 12.21 11.86
N LEU A 406 5.73 11.32 11.79
CA LEU A 406 5.52 9.97 11.27
C LEU A 406 4.51 9.16 12.09
N HIS A 407 4.44 9.39 13.41
CA HIS A 407 3.41 8.79 14.26
C HIS A 407 2.01 9.36 13.97
N HIS A 408 1.90 10.67 13.74
CA HIS A 408 0.65 11.31 13.31
C HIS A 408 0.16 10.72 11.97
N GLU A 409 1.06 10.61 10.99
CA GLU A 409 0.78 10.04 9.68
C GLU A 409 0.46 8.53 9.75
N GLU A 410 1.01 7.82 10.73
CA GLU A 410 0.67 6.42 10.99
C GLU A 410 -0.78 6.26 11.43
N ILE A 411 -1.29 7.19 12.24
CA ILE A 411 -2.71 7.21 12.62
C ILE A 411 -3.59 7.45 11.40
N HIS A 412 -3.20 8.32 10.46
CA HIS A 412 -3.91 8.44 9.19
C HIS A 412 -3.91 7.14 8.39
N SER A 413 -2.80 6.40 8.37
CA SER A 413 -2.74 5.07 7.75
C SER A 413 -3.70 4.07 8.41
N GLN A 414 -3.84 4.12 9.74
CA GLN A 414 -4.86 3.35 10.46
C GLN A 414 -6.29 3.79 10.11
N GLN A 415 -6.54 5.09 9.94
CA GLN A 415 -7.83 5.60 9.51
C GLN A 415 -8.19 5.09 8.10
N TRP A 416 -7.20 5.00 7.19
CA TRP A 416 -7.36 4.36 5.87
C TRP A 416 -7.71 2.87 5.99
N GLN A 417 -7.04 2.13 6.88
CA GLN A 417 -7.38 0.72 7.16
C GLN A 417 -8.82 0.57 7.68
N GLN A 418 -9.23 1.40 8.64
CA GLN A 418 -10.54 1.30 9.29
C GLN A 418 -11.69 1.71 8.36
N LYS A 419 -11.50 2.76 7.57
CA LYS A 419 -12.53 3.30 6.66
C LYS A 419 -12.52 2.61 5.30
N GLY A 420 -11.40 1.98 4.95
CA GLY A 420 -11.12 1.54 3.59
C GLY A 420 -11.00 2.71 2.62
N TYR A 421 -10.49 2.43 1.42
CA TYR A 421 -10.32 3.43 0.33
C TYR A 421 -11.57 4.31 0.10
N LEU A 422 -12.77 3.73 0.31
CA LEU A 422 -14.06 4.35 0.02
C LEU A 422 -14.66 5.10 1.20
N GLY A 423 -14.48 4.61 2.43
CA GLY A 423 -14.97 5.32 3.62
C GLY A 423 -14.13 6.55 3.93
N PHE A 424 -12.88 6.61 3.47
CA PHE A 424 -12.06 7.81 3.58
C PHE A 424 -12.50 8.87 2.56
N ILE A 425 -12.74 8.50 1.30
CA ILE A 425 -13.30 9.39 0.28
C ILE A 425 -14.69 9.90 0.71
N ASP A 426 -15.54 9.07 1.32
CA ASP A 426 -16.83 9.50 1.87
C ASP A 426 -16.67 10.43 3.10
N ALA A 427 -15.77 10.14 4.04
CA ALA A 427 -15.50 11.04 5.19
C ALA A 427 -14.90 12.40 4.75
N TYR A 428 -14.02 12.40 3.74
CA TYR A 428 -13.39 13.57 3.15
C TYR A 428 -14.37 14.42 2.33
N LEU A 429 -15.31 13.79 1.60
CA LEU A 429 -16.31 14.49 0.79
C LEU A 429 -17.57 14.91 1.59
N THR A 430 -17.90 14.20 2.67
CA THR A 430 -19.06 14.51 3.55
C THR A 430 -18.72 15.54 4.63
N GLY A 431 -17.44 15.70 4.96
CA GLY A 431 -16.89 16.83 5.71
C GLY A 431 -16.87 18.12 4.88
N LYS A 432 -18.06 18.71 4.66
CA LYS A 432 -18.33 20.06 4.11
C LYS A 432 -17.17 20.79 3.39
N LEU A 433 -17.33 20.93 2.08
CA LEU A 433 -16.72 21.85 1.08
C LEU A 433 -15.99 23.19 1.46
N VAL A 434 -15.72 23.60 2.72
CA VAL A 434 -14.98 24.85 3.08
C VAL A 434 -14.36 24.81 4.50
N GLU A 435 -13.41 23.93 4.84
CA GLU A 435 -12.56 24.09 6.05
C GLU A 435 -11.28 23.24 5.91
N ILE A 436 -10.26 23.81 5.28
CA ILE A 436 -9.26 23.01 4.57
C ILE A 436 -8.02 22.61 5.40
N PHE A 437 -7.56 23.27 6.49
CA PHE A 437 -6.37 22.78 7.25
C PHE A 437 -6.27 23.24 8.72
N THR A 438 -7.20 22.89 9.63
CA THR A 438 -6.92 23.08 11.09
C THR A 438 -7.94 22.50 12.08
N ASP A 439 -9.16 22.13 11.65
CA ASP A 439 -10.23 21.84 12.63
C ASP A 439 -11.06 20.57 12.32
N HIS A 440 -10.49 19.64 11.52
CA HIS A 440 -11.16 18.40 11.16
C HIS A 440 -11.06 17.33 12.29
N PRO A 441 -12.13 16.57 12.60
CA PRO A 441 -12.09 15.55 13.66
C PRO A 441 -10.98 14.50 13.49
N MET A 442 -10.66 14.13 12.24
CA MET A 442 -9.60 13.14 11.94
C MET A 442 -8.19 13.65 12.27
N GLU A 443 -7.93 14.96 12.12
CA GLU A 443 -6.66 15.60 12.51
C GLU A 443 -6.52 15.62 14.03
N LYS A 444 -7.61 15.94 14.75
CA LYS A 444 -7.63 15.88 16.23
C LYS A 444 -7.39 14.48 16.76
N ASP A 445 -7.97 13.47 16.09
CA ASP A 445 -7.76 12.07 16.43
C ASP A 445 -6.34 11.60 16.09
N ALA A 446 -5.65 12.25 15.15
CA ALA A 446 -4.27 11.95 14.74
C ALA A 446 -3.20 12.77 15.50
N GLY A 447 -3.57 13.76 16.31
CA GLY A 447 -2.63 14.56 17.12
C GLY A 447 -2.21 15.87 16.45
N LEU A 448 -1.10 16.50 16.87
CA LEU A 448 -0.61 17.80 16.37
C LEU A 448 -1.55 19.01 16.57
N SER A 449 -2.53 18.86 17.47
CA SER A 449 -3.55 19.87 17.79
C SER A 449 -3.00 21.19 18.39
N ASP A 450 -1.71 21.21 18.73
CA ASP A 450 -0.95 22.40 19.13
C ASP A 450 -0.54 23.30 17.95
N GLY A 451 -0.89 22.90 16.71
CA GLY A 451 -0.57 23.64 15.51
C GLY A 451 0.83 23.32 14.98
N GLY A 452 1.32 22.09 15.16
CA GLY A 452 2.66 21.65 14.75
C GLY A 452 3.01 21.84 13.25
N TYR A 453 2.04 22.17 12.41
CA TYR A 453 2.23 22.56 11.01
C TYR A 453 2.45 24.08 10.78
N GLN A 454 2.41 24.92 11.83
CA GLN A 454 2.58 26.39 11.76
C GLN A 454 4.04 26.85 11.69
#